data_AF-A0A2N2JXH6-F1
#
_entry.id   AF-A0A2N2JXH6-F1
#
_cell.length_a   1.000
_cell.length_b   1.000
_cell.length_c   1.000
_cell.angle_alpha   90.00
_cell.angle_beta   90.00
_cell.angle_gamma   90.00
#
_symmetry.space_group_name_H-M   'P 1'
#
loop_
_entity.id
_entity.type
_entity.pdbx_description
1 polymer ?
#
loop_
_entity_poly.entity_id
_entity_poly.type
_entity_poly.pdbx_seq_one_letter_code
_entity_poly.pdbx_strand_id
1 'polypeptide(L)'
;MVDSLKSKGDGMPEIVFSPHSLYEMRRRGLTKEMVHTVVEEPGQSWQVREGRMVYQSRFRQESSEKTYLVRVLWIFGGNRLKL
;
A
#
# COMPACT_ATOMS: atom_id res chain seq x y z
N MET A 1 -8.21 -15.11 7.96
CA MET A 1 -8.67 -14.88 6.57
C MET A 1 -7.85 -13.70 6.06
N VAL A 2 -6.98 -13.91 5.07
CA VAL A 2 -6.26 -12.80 4.44
C VAL A 2 -7.15 -12.27 3.31
N ASP A 3 -7.46 -10.98 3.35
CA ASP A 3 -8.24 -10.35 2.31
C ASP A 3 -7.34 -10.09 1.10
N SER A 4 -7.60 -10.81 0.02
CA SER A 4 -6.94 -10.65 -1.28
C SER A 4 -7.83 -9.88 -2.24
N LEU A 5 -7.25 -8.96 -3.00
CA LEU A 5 -7.90 -8.28 -4.13
C LEU A 5 -7.02 -8.43 -5.36
N LYS A 6 -7.62 -8.91 -6.46
CA LYS A 6 -6.96 -9.03 -7.77
C LYS A 6 -7.09 -7.70 -8.53
N SER A 7 -5.99 -7.12 -9.02
CA SER A 7 -6.03 -5.91 -9.85
C SER A 7 -6.24 -6.23 -11.34
N LYS A 8 -6.64 -5.21 -12.11
CA LYS A 8 -6.74 -5.22 -13.58
C LYS A 8 -5.40 -4.76 -14.17
N GLY A 9 -4.46 -5.68 -14.42
CA GLY A 9 -3.25 -5.37 -15.19
C GLY A 9 -2.18 -6.46 -15.11
N ASP A 10 -1.65 -6.87 -16.26
CA ASP A 10 -0.62 -7.90 -16.43
C ASP A 10 0.64 -7.59 -15.59
N GLY A 11 0.88 -8.39 -14.54
CA GLY A 11 2.18 -8.47 -13.87
C GLY A 11 2.34 -7.77 -12.52
N MET A 12 1.31 -7.13 -11.96
CA MET A 12 1.39 -6.61 -10.59
C MET A 12 1.16 -7.73 -9.56
N PRO A 13 2.05 -7.91 -8.57
CA PRO A 13 1.87 -8.96 -7.57
C PRO A 13 0.62 -8.71 -6.73
N GLU A 14 -0.02 -9.80 -6.32
CA GLU A 14 -1.19 -9.78 -5.43
C GLU A 14 -0.91 -8.98 -4.16
N ILE A 15 -1.75 -7.98 -3.87
CA ILE A 15 -1.64 -7.18 -2.65
C ILE A 15 -2.26 -7.99 -1.50
N VAL A 16 -1.41 -8.45 -0.58
CA VAL A 16 -1.83 -9.14 0.64
C VAL A 16 -1.76 -8.18 1.83
N PHE A 17 -2.91 -7.91 2.44
CA PHE A 17 -2.99 -7.06 3.62
C PHE A 17 -2.75 -7.85 4.90
N SER A 18 -1.74 -7.45 5.69
CA SER A 18 -1.55 -8.01 7.03
C SER A 18 -2.68 -7.56 7.98
N PRO A 19 -2.95 -8.28 9.10
CA PRO A 19 -3.89 -7.84 10.12
C PRO A 19 -3.57 -6.43 10.66
N HIS A 20 -2.29 -6.10 10.82
CA HIS A 20 -1.86 -4.77 11.24
C HIS A 20 -2.21 -3.71 10.19
N SER A 21 -2.00 -4.01 8.91
CA SER A 21 -2.36 -3.12 7.80
C SER A 21 -3.86 -2.85 7.77
N LEU A 22 -4.69 -3.88 7.92
CA LEU A 22 -6.16 -3.74 7.96
C LEU A 22 -6.63 -2.88 9.15
N TYR A 23 -5.99 -3.06 10.32
CA TYR A 23 -6.26 -2.22 11.49
C TYR A 23 -5.93 -0.74 11.24
N GLU A 24 -4.73 -0.46 10.71
CA GLU A 24 -4.30 0.91 10.42
C GLU A 24 -5.16 1.57 9.34
N MET A 25 -5.54 0.82 8.30
CA MET A 25 -6.45 1.32 7.26
C MET A 25 -7.79 1.75 7.85
N ARG A 26 -8.43 0.87 8.64
CA ARG A 26 -9.72 1.16 9.28
C ARG A 26 -9.62 2.38 10.19
N ARG A 27 -8.59 2.47 11.03
CA ARG A 27 -8.39 3.59 11.96
C ARG A 27 -8.21 4.93 11.23
N ARG A 28 -7.63 4.91 10.04
CA ARG A 28 -7.31 6.12 9.24
C ARG A 28 -8.34 6.41 8.15
N GLY A 29 -9.40 5.61 8.05
CA GLY A 29 -10.42 5.75 7.00
C GLY A 29 -9.88 5.48 5.59
N LEU A 30 -8.85 4.66 5.46
CA LEU A 30 -8.27 4.31 4.16
C LEU A 30 -9.01 3.11 3.57
N THR A 31 -9.49 3.25 2.33
CA THR A 31 -10.11 2.15 1.61
C THR A 31 -9.05 1.30 0.89
N LYS A 32 -9.44 0.11 0.44
CA LYS A 32 -8.53 -0.75 -0.34
C LYS A 32 -8.21 -0.11 -1.70
N GLU A 33 -9.19 0.57 -2.30
CA GLU A 33 -9.08 1.27 -3.58
C GLU A 33 -8.04 2.40 -3.51
N MET A 34 -8.01 3.15 -2.40
CA MET A 34 -6.98 4.16 -2.16
C MET A 34 -5.58 3.52 -2.11
N VAL A 35 -5.43 2.38 -1.44
CA VAL A 35 -4.15 1.67 -1.38
C VAL A 35 -3.74 1.14 -2.76
N HIS A 36 -4.68 0.57 -3.52
CA HIS A 36 -4.45 0.16 -4.92
C HIS A 36 -3.94 1.33 -5.75
N THR A 37 -4.63 2.46 -5.70
CA THR A 37 -4.24 3.68 -6.44
C THR A 37 -2.81 4.12 -6.08
N VAL A 38 -2.45 4.08 -4.79
CA VAL A 38 -1.08 4.44 -4.35
C VAL A 38 -0.03 3.46 -4.89
N VAL A 39 -0.34 2.18 -4.99
CA VAL A 39 0.61 1.14 -5.41
C VAL A 39 0.72 1.07 -6.94
N GLU A 40 -0.39 1.21 -7.66
CA GLU A 40 -0.47 1.12 -9.12
C GLU A 40 0.01 2.41 -9.78
N GLU A 41 -0.35 3.57 -9.22
CA GLU A 41 -0.02 4.90 -9.74
C GLU A 41 0.59 5.79 -8.63
N PRO A 42 1.78 5.42 -8.11
CA PRO A 42 2.43 6.19 -7.06
C PRO A 42 2.84 7.57 -7.57
N GLY A 43 2.51 8.62 -6.82
CA GLY A 43 3.10 9.93 -7.04
C GLY A 43 4.61 9.91 -6.79
N GLN A 44 5.06 9.10 -5.82
CA GLN A 44 6.46 8.84 -5.53
C GLN A 44 6.65 7.41 -5.04
N SER A 45 7.74 6.76 -5.47
CA SER A 45 8.14 5.44 -4.99
C SER A 45 9.65 5.36 -4.77
N TRP A 46 10.08 4.52 -3.82
CA TRP A 46 11.50 4.22 -3.62
C TRP A 46 11.69 2.90 -2.87
N GLN A 47 12.84 2.26 -3.12
CA GLN A 47 13.29 1.13 -2.33
C GLN A 47 14.00 1.63 -1.08
N VAL A 48 13.50 1.23 0.10
CA VAL A 48 14.15 1.59 1.38
C VAL A 48 15.31 0.65 1.67
N ARG A 49 15.12 -0.63 1.36
CA ARG A 49 16.13 -1.70 1.42
C ARG A 49 15.65 -2.89 0.59
N GLU A 50 16.49 -3.89 0.43
CA GLU A 50 16.10 -5.16 -0.19
C GLU A 50 14.81 -5.69 0.47
N GLY A 51 13.84 -6.04 -0.38
CA GLY A 51 12.54 -6.54 0.06
C GLY A 51 11.59 -5.52 0.71
N ARG A 52 11.88 -4.21 0.63
CA ARG A 52 10.99 -3.16 1.15
C ARG A 52 10.89 -1.95 0.23
N MET A 53 9.70 -1.74 -0.31
CA MET A 53 9.35 -0.59 -1.14
C MET A 53 8.39 0.33 -0.39
N VAL A 54 8.47 1.63 -0.73
CA VAL A 54 7.54 2.64 -0.28
C VAL A 54 6.88 3.24 -1.50
N TYR A 55 5.55 3.37 -1.43
CA TYR A 55 4.72 4.04 -2.41
C TYR A 55 3.97 5.15 -1.68
N GLN A 56 3.87 6.34 -2.27
CA GLN A 56 3.07 7.40 -1.69
C GLN A 56 2.42 8.30 -2.73
N SER A 57 1.19 8.71 -2.44
CA SER A 57 0.41 9.65 -3.24
C SER A 57 -0.35 10.62 -2.34
N ARG A 58 -0.60 11.83 -2.85
CA ARG A 58 -1.41 12.83 -2.16
C ARG A 58 -2.89 12.61 -2.48
N PHE A 59 -3.74 12.65 -1.47
CA PHE A 59 -5.19 12.59 -1.60
C PHE A 59 -5.80 13.86 -1.01
N ARG A 60 -6.65 14.52 -1.79
CA ARG A 60 -7.45 15.64 -1.30
C ARG A 60 -8.72 15.09 -0.65
N GLN A 61 -8.97 15.47 0.59
CA GLN A 61 -10.24 15.17 1.23
C GLN A 61 -11.23 16.27 0.89
N GLU A 62 -12.27 15.91 0.12
CA GLU A 62 -13.27 16.87 -0.37
C GLU A 62 -13.95 17.64 0.77
N SER A 63 -14.21 16.98 1.90
CA SER A 63 -14.93 17.56 3.02
C SER A 63 -14.13 18.53 3.90
N SER A 64 -12.80 18.60 3.76
CA SER A 64 -11.97 19.37 4.70
C SER A 64 -10.94 20.28 4.05
N GLU A 65 -10.89 20.37 2.72
CA GLU A 65 -9.83 21.03 1.93
C GLU A 65 -8.40 20.58 2.26
N LYS A 66 -8.23 19.59 3.14
CA LYS A 66 -6.92 19.08 3.54
C LYS A 66 -6.41 18.09 2.50
N THR A 67 -5.11 18.18 2.25
CA THR A 67 -4.39 17.20 1.46
C THR A 67 -3.62 16.28 2.40
N TYR A 68 -3.84 14.98 2.26
CA TYR A 68 -3.15 13.94 3.02
C TYR A 68 -2.12 13.26 2.13
N LEU A 69 -0.99 12.88 2.70
CA LEU A 69 -0.02 12.01 2.04
C LEU A 69 -0.25 10.57 2.52
N VAL A 70 -0.78 9.72 1.66
CA VAL A 70 -0.96 8.30 1.96
C VAL A 70 0.31 7.58 1.58
N ARG A 71 0.88 6.84 2.54
CA ARG A 71 2.12 6.07 2.36
C ARG A 71 1.86 4.60 2.61
N VAL A 72 2.19 3.78 1.63
CA VAL A 72 2.09 2.32 1.67
C VAL A 72 3.48 1.72 1.76
N LEU A 73 3.68 0.85 2.74
CA LEU A 73 4.92 0.10 2.93
C LEU A 73 4.70 -1.31 2.38
N TRP A 74 5.31 -1.62 1.24
CA TRP A 74 5.28 -2.97 0.70
C TRP A 74 6.52 -3.73 1.13
N ILE A 75 6.31 -4.82 1.84
CA ILE A 75 7.36 -5.78 2.20
C ILE A 75 7.20 -7.00 1.30
N PHE A 76 8.24 -7.34 0.54
CA PHE A 76 8.33 -8.59 -0.24
C PHE A 76 9.62 -9.30 0.16
N GLY A 77 9.50 -10.53 0.65
CA GLY A 77 10.63 -11.35 1.03
C GLY A 77 10.62 -12.63 0.22
N GLY A 78 11.66 -12.85 -0.59
CA GLY A 78 12.06 -14.21 -0.93
C GLY A 78 12.49 -14.91 0.36
N ASN A 79 12.14 -16.19 0.50
CA ASN A 79 12.62 -17.05 1.59
C ASN A 79 14.14 -16.93 1.72
N ARG A 80 14.64 -16.21 2.73
CA ARG A 80 15.99 -16.37 3.28
C ARG A 80 16.13 -15.61 4.59
N LEU A 81 15.89 -16.34 5.69
CA LEU A 81 16.52 -16.08 6.97
C LEU A 81 18.04 -16.06 6.74
N LYS A 82 18.70 -14.92 6.98
CA LYS A 82 20.11 -14.92 7.36
C LYS A 82 20.13 -15.05 8.89
N LEU A 83 20.87 -16.06 9.35
CA LEU A 83 21.03 -16.53 10.74
C LEU A 83 21.25 -15.37 11.72
#